data_AF-A0A2T0WML3-F1
#
_entry.id   AF-A0A2T0WML3-F1
#
_cell.length_a   1.000
_cell.length_b   1.000
_cell.length_c   1.000
_cell.angle_alpha   90.00
_cell.angle_beta   90.00
_cell.angle_gamma   90.00
#
_symmetry.space_group_name_H-M   'P 1'
#
loop_
_entity.id
_entity.type
_entity.pdbx_description
1 polymer ?
#
loop_
_entity_poly.entity_id
_entity_poly.type
_entity_poly.pdbx_seq_one_letter_code
_entity_poly.pdbx_strand_id
1 'polypeptide(L)' 'MDFVANVPLIDEPLLIIEAGMLSNDLNLINEGVGLIDAVIIHAVQKHELQLWTLD' A
#
# COMPACT_ATOMS: atom_id res chain seq x y z
N MET A 1 -11.99 9.43 -19.79
CA MET A 1 -11.77 9.95 -18.41
C MET A 1 -12.49 9.11 -17.35
N ASP A 2 -13.46 8.28 -17.72
CA ASP A 2 -14.32 7.56 -16.77
C ASP A 2 -13.62 6.47 -15.94
N PHE A 3 -12.43 6.00 -16.35
CA PHE A 3 -11.70 4.97 -15.61
C PHE A 3 -11.20 5.46 -14.24
N VAL A 4 -10.64 6.68 -14.18
CA VAL A 4 -10.07 7.24 -12.95
C VAL A 4 -11.16 7.61 -11.94
N ALA A 5 -12.35 7.99 -12.42
CA ALA A 5 -13.48 8.36 -11.55
C ALA A 5 -14.02 7.18 -10.71
N ASN A 6 -13.75 5.95 -11.13
CA ASN A 6 -14.16 4.74 -10.40
C ASN A 6 -13.04 4.17 -9.51
N VAL A 7 -11.85 4.76 -9.51
CA VAL A 7 -10.76 4.32 -8.63
C VAL A 7 -11.02 4.87 -7.23
N PRO A 8 -11.15 4.01 -6.20
CA PRO A 8 -11.32 4.46 -4.84
C PRO A 8 -10.10 5.28 -4.40
N LEU A 9 -10.35 6.51 -3.95
CA LEU A 9 -9.35 7.35 -3.32
C LEU A 9 -9.29 6.99 -1.84
N ILE A 10 -8.10 6.63 -1.36
CA ILE A 10 -7.84 6.36 0.05
C ILE A 10 -7.20 7.62 0.64
N ASP A 11 -7.98 8.38 1.41
CA ASP A 11 -7.50 9.56 2.14
C ASP A 11 -7.29 9.19 3.62
N GLU A 12 -6.14 8.59 3.91
CA GLU A 12 -5.77 8.16 5.25
C GLU A 12 -4.35 8.62 5.61
N PRO A 13 -4.21 9.74 6.34
CA PRO A 13 -2.89 10.31 6.67
C PRO A 13 -1.98 9.36 7.45
N LEU A 14 -2.55 8.45 8.24
CA LEU A 14 -1.79 7.51 9.06
C LEU A 14 -1.30 6.28 8.28
N LEU A 15 -1.81 6.05 7.07
CA LEU A 15 -1.50 4.86 6.27
C LEU A 15 0.00 4.70 6.00
N ILE A 16 0.71 5.81 5.78
CA ILE A 16 2.16 5.81 5.55
C ILE A 16 2.91 5.39 6.82
N ILE A 17 2.45 5.83 7.99
CA ILE A 17 3.07 5.50 9.28
C ILE A 17 2.83 4.02 9.59
N GLU A 18 1.58 3.56 9.45
CA GLU A 18 1.20 2.15 9.65
C GLU A 18 1.96 1.22 8.70
N ALA A 19 2.11 1.60 7.43
CA ALA A 19 2.91 0.86 6.46
C ALA A 19 4.40 0.82 6.84
N GLY A 20 4.94 1.90 7.42
CA GLY A 20 6.29 1.91 7.97
C GLY A 20 6.47 0.94 9.13
N MET A 21 5.47 0.84 10.01
CA MET A 21 5.45 -0.15 11.10
C MET A 21 5.38 -1.57 10.56
N LEU A 22 4.48 -1.85 9.60
CA LEU A 22 4.39 -3.14 8.91
C LEU A 22 5.72 -3.52 8.23
N SER A 23 6.34 -2.57 7.54
CA SER A 23 7.62 -2.75 6.85
C SER A 23 8.73 -3.14 7.82
N ASN A 24 8.77 -2.52 9.00
CA ASN A 24 9.70 -2.88 10.05
C ASN A 24 9.42 -4.28 10.62
N ASP A 25 8.16 -4.57 10.95
CA ASP A 25 7.77 -5.84 11.57
C ASP A 25 8.02 -7.04 10.66
N LEU A 26 7.84 -6.86 9.35
CA LEU A 26 8.10 -7.88 8.33
C LEU A 26 9.50 -7.79 7.70
N ASN A 27 10.34 -6.86 8.15
CA ASN A 27 11.70 -6.64 7.65
C ASN A 27 11.78 -6.37 6.12
N LEU A 28 10.75 -5.74 5.54
CA LEU A 28 10.53 -5.60 4.09
C LEU A 28 11.66 -4.89 3.34
N ILE A 29 12.28 -3.89 3.97
CA ILE A 29 13.40 -3.15 3.36
C ILE A 29 14.57 -4.09 3.04
N ASN A 30 14.84 -5.07 3.90
CA ASN A 30 15.93 -6.03 3.68
C ASN A 30 15.59 -7.06 2.61
N GLU A 31 14.31 -7.24 2.29
CA GLU A 31 13.81 -8.06 1.18
C GLU A 31 13.72 -7.25 -0.13
N GLY A 32 14.17 -5.99 -0.13
CA GLY A 32 14.15 -5.11 -1.30
C GLY A 32 12.80 -4.46 -1.61
N VAL A 33 11.83 -4.55 -0.69
CA VAL A 33 10.51 -3.93 -0.84
C VAL A 33 10.55 -2.48 -0.34
N GLY A 34 10.23 -1.54 -1.23
CA GLY A 34 10.27 -0.12 -0.93
C GLY A 34 9.14 0.33 -0.01
N LEU A 35 9.27 1.52 0.58
CA LEU A 35 8.21 2.09 1.44
C LEU A 35 6.90 2.30 0.67
N ILE A 36 6.96 2.71 -0.60
CA ILE A 36 5.77 2.89 -1.43
C ILE A 36 5.03 1.55 -1.61
N ASP A 37 5.75 0.46 -1.87
CA ASP A 37 5.17 -0.87 -2.00
C ASP A 37 4.57 -1.35 -0.68
N ALA A 38 5.24 -1.08 0.44
CA ALA A 38 4.69 -1.36 1.77
C ALA A 38 3.38 -0.59 2.03
N VAL A 39 3.27 0.66 1.57
CA VAL A 39 2.02 1.44 1.64
C VAL A 39 0.93 0.82 0.79
N ILE A 40 1.24 0.39 -0.43
CA ILE A 40 0.27 -0.27 -1.32
C ILE A 40 -0.20 -1.59 -0.71
N ILE A 41 0.72 -2.43 -0.23
CA ILE A 41 0.41 -3.71 0.42
C ILE A 41 -0.49 -3.48 1.64
N HIS A 42 -0.12 -2.53 2.52
CA HIS A 42 -0.90 -2.22 3.71
C HIS A 42 -2.30 -1.71 3.37
N ALA A 43 -2.42 -0.81 2.38
CA ALA A 43 -3.70 -0.31 1.90
C ALA A 43 -4.59 -1.44 1.37
N VAL A 44 -4.02 -2.32 0.55
CA VAL A 44 -4.73 -3.45 -0.05
C VAL A 44 -5.25 -4.41 1.03
N GLN A 45 -4.42 -4.71 2.03
CA GLN A 45 -4.81 -5.56 3.15
C GLN A 45 -5.89 -4.91 4.02
N LYS A 46 -5.71 -3.64 4.40
CA LYS A 46 -6.62 -2.90 5.28
C LYS A 46 -8.02 -2.71 4.67
N HIS A 47 -8.09 -2.58 3.35
CA HIS A 47 -9.34 -2.32 2.63
C HIS A 47 -9.87 -3.53 1.86
N GLU A 48 -9.28 -4.71 2.05
CA GLU A 48 -9.69 -5.97 1.39
C GLU A 48 -9.75 -5.84 -0.14
N LEU A 49 -8.79 -5.12 -0.72
CA LEU A 49 -8.71 -4.87 -2.16
C LEU A 49 -7.94 -5.98 -2.89
N GLN A 50 -8.04 -5.98 -4.22
CA GLN A 50 -7.15 -6.76 -5.08
C GLN A 50 -6.00 -5.87 -5.55
N LEU A 51 -4.78 -6.42 -5.54
CA LEU A 51 -3.59 -5.75 -6.09
C LEU A 51 -3.29 -6.29 -7.49
N TRP A 52 -3.25 -5.41 -8.47
CA TRP A 52 -2.71 -5.69 -9.79
C TRP A 52 -1.46 -4.83 -9.99
N THR A 53 -0.33 -5.48 -10.23
CA THR A 53 0.97 -4.84 -10.45
C THR A 53 1.61 -5.40 -11.72
N LEU A 54 2.48 -4.60 -12.34
CA LEU A 54 3.34 -5.01 -13.46
C LEU A 54 4.78 -5.30 -13.01
N ASP A 55 5.11 -4.89 -11.78
CA ASP A 55 6.36 -5.22 -11.09
C ASP A 55 6.34 -6.66 -10.55
#